data_AF-A0A966AVN3-F1
#
_entry.id   AF-A0A966AVN3-F1
#
_cell.length_a   1.000
_cell.length_b   1.000
_cell.length_c   1.000
_cell.angle_alpha   90.00
_cell.angle_beta   90.00
_cell.angle_gamma   90.00
#
_symmetry.space_group_name_H-M   'P 1'
#
loop_
_entity.id
_entity.type
_entity.pdbx_description
1 polymer ?
#
loop_
_entity_poly.entity_id
_entity_poly.type
_entity_poly.pdbx_seq_one_letter_code
_entity_poly.pdbx_strand_id
1 'polypeptide(L)'
;MSIKSDSWIRRMATEAEMIEPFAPQQVREKVDNEGNVQRAISYGVSSYGYDLRVADDFKVFTNVHGSVVDPKEFDDRSFVDIKT
;
A
#
# COMPACT_ATOMS: atom_id res chain seq x y z
N MET A 1 -14.01 -17.05 11.72
CA MET A 1 -13.52 -15.68 11.99
C MET A 1 -14.51 -14.70 11.41
N SER A 2 -14.82 -13.61 12.12
CA SER A 2 -15.66 -12.51 11.62
C SER A 2 -14.79 -11.33 11.18
N ILE A 3 -15.32 -10.51 10.26
CA ILE A 3 -14.72 -9.23 9.88
C ILE A 3 -14.73 -8.29 11.09
N LYS A 4 -13.65 -7.53 11.29
CA LYS A 4 -13.47 -6.62 12.41
C LYS A 4 -13.84 -5.19 12.02
N SER A 5 -14.45 -4.45 12.94
CA SER A 5 -14.83 -3.05 12.73
C SER A 5 -13.66 -2.09 12.88
N ASP A 6 -13.86 -0.87 12.42
CA ASP A 6 -12.94 0.27 12.57
C ASP A 6 -12.38 0.43 13.99
N SER A 7 -13.21 0.24 15.01
CA SER A 7 -12.88 0.40 16.42
C SER A 7 -11.90 -0.67 16.90
N TRP A 8 -12.08 -1.91 16.41
CA TRP A 8 -11.12 -2.97 16.67
C TRP A 8 -9.81 -2.71 15.93
N ILE A 9 -9.86 -2.27 14.67
CA ILE A 9 -8.67 -1.97 13.86
C ILE A 9 -7.83 -0.86 14.52
N ARG A 10 -8.46 0.24 14.93
CA ARG A 10 -7.80 1.34 15.65
C ARG A 10 -7.11 0.85 16.92
N ARG A 11 -7.81 0.06 17.74
CA ARG A 11 -7.24 -0.47 18.98
C ARG A 11 -6.01 -1.34 18.70
N MET A 12 -6.10 -2.26 17.73
CA MET A 12 -4.98 -3.14 17.40
C MET A 12 -3.80 -2.41 16.78
N ALA A 13 -4.04 -1.37 15.98
CA ALA A 13 -2.98 -0.55 15.42
C ALA A 13 -2.24 0.25 16.50
N THR A 14 -2.95 0.80 17.49
CA THR A 14 -2.34 1.63 18.54
C THR A 14 -1.74 0.83 19.70
N GLU A 15 -2.41 -0.24 20.16
CA GLU A 15 -1.98 -1.00 21.35
C GLU A 15 -1.02 -2.15 21.02
N ALA A 16 -1.09 -2.68 19.79
CA ALA A 16 -0.36 -3.87 19.39
C ALA A 16 0.46 -3.67 18.10
N GLU A 17 0.62 -2.42 17.65
CA GLU A 17 1.44 -2.05 16.48
C GLU A 17 1.11 -2.85 15.22
N MET A 18 -0.17 -3.22 15.04
CA MET A 18 -0.60 -4.07 13.93
C MET A 18 -0.37 -3.42 12.55
N ILE A 19 -0.36 -2.09 12.46
CA ILE A 19 -0.18 -1.33 11.21
C ILE A 19 0.72 -0.13 11.51
N GLU A 20 1.83 0.00 10.79
CA GLU A 20 2.75 1.14 10.91
C GLU A 20 3.28 1.56 9.52
N PRO A 21 3.22 2.85 9.17
CA PRO A 21 2.52 3.95 9.85
C PRO A 21 0.99 3.85 9.75
N PHE A 22 0.27 4.26 10.80
CA PHE A 22 -1.19 4.15 10.90
C PHE A 22 -1.94 5.46 10.62
N ALA A 23 -2.99 5.41 9.79
CA ALA A 23 -3.92 6.51 9.54
C ALA A 23 -5.29 6.22 10.20
N PRO A 24 -5.62 6.83 11.36
CA PRO A 24 -6.81 6.49 12.16
C PRO A 24 -8.16 6.90 11.54
N GLN A 25 -8.12 7.75 10.50
CA GLN A 25 -9.28 8.17 9.71
C GLN A 25 -8.96 8.09 8.22
N GLN A 26 -10.01 8.19 7.41
CA GLN A 26 -9.88 8.23 5.96
C GLN A 26 -9.26 9.57 5.53
N VAL A 27 -8.07 9.51 4.92
CA VAL A 27 -7.39 10.66 4.32
C VAL A 27 -7.80 10.76 2.85
N ARG A 28 -8.16 11.95 2.38
CA ARG A 28 -8.61 12.20 0.99
C ARG A 28 -7.84 13.31 0.28
N GLU A 29 -6.94 13.97 0.99
CA GLU A 29 -6.21 15.15 0.53
C GLU A 29 -4.72 14.95 0.80
N LYS A 30 -3.89 15.49 -0.10
CA LYS A 30 -2.43 15.52 -0.04
C LYS A 30 -1.99 16.96 -0.24
N VAL A 31 -0.98 17.39 0.50
CA VAL A 31 -0.29 18.66 0.25
C VAL A 31 0.92 18.36 -0.65
N ASP A 32 1.08 19.09 -1.74
CA ASP A 32 2.27 18.99 -2.59
C ASP A 32 3.46 19.78 -2.00
N ASN A 33 4.62 19.68 -2.65
CA ASN A 33 5.84 20.34 -2.18
C ASN A 33 5.76 21.88 -2.22
N GLU A 34 4.79 22.43 -2.93
CA GLU A 34 4.55 23.87 -3.08
C GLU A 34 3.47 24.39 -2.11
N GLY A 35 2.89 23.48 -1.31
CA GLY A 35 1.86 23.80 -0.31
C GLY A 35 0.43 23.77 -0.85
N ASN A 36 0.20 23.34 -2.09
CA ASN A 36 -1.16 23.25 -2.63
C ASN A 36 -1.84 21.95 -2.19
N VAL A 37 -3.14 22.04 -1.89
CA VAL A 37 -3.97 20.88 -1.54
C VAL A 37 -4.48 20.23 -2.82
N GLN A 38 -4.17 18.94 -2.97
CA GLN A 38 -4.62 18.10 -4.07
C GLN A 38 -5.48 16.95 -3.53
N ARG A 39 -6.46 16.52 -4.33
CA ARG A 39 -7.22 15.30 -4.01
C ARG A 39 -6.33 14.07 -4.17
N ALA A 40 -6.39 13.17 -3.20
CA ALA A 40 -5.70 11.89 -3.22
C ALA A 40 -6.69 10.74 -3.41
N ILE A 41 -6.23 9.61 -3.94
CA ILE A 41 -6.92 8.33 -3.75
C ILE A 41 -6.90 8.06 -2.25
N SER A 42 -8.08 7.85 -1.67
CA SER A 42 -8.20 7.83 -0.21
C SER A 42 -7.58 6.59 0.42
N TYR A 43 -7.09 6.73 1.64
CA TYR A 43 -6.50 5.64 2.42
C TYR A 43 -6.80 5.79 3.92
N GLY A 44 -6.48 4.77 4.72
CA GLY A 44 -6.67 4.74 6.18
C GLY A 44 -7.86 3.89 6.62
N VAL A 45 -8.29 4.05 7.87
CA VAL A 45 -9.39 3.26 8.45
C VAL A 45 -10.72 3.51 7.73
N SER A 46 -11.37 2.41 7.34
CA SER A 46 -12.75 2.34 6.85
C SER A 46 -13.62 1.55 7.86
N SER A 47 -14.94 1.52 7.66
CA SER A 47 -15.91 0.98 8.64
C SER A 47 -15.60 -0.46 9.10
N TYR A 48 -15.11 -1.30 8.17
CA TYR A 48 -14.79 -2.71 8.41
C TYR A 48 -13.51 -3.13 7.68
N GLY A 49 -12.56 -2.21 7.54
CA GLY A 49 -11.34 -2.44 6.77
C GLY A 49 -10.33 -1.31 6.91
N TYR A 50 -9.19 -1.48 6.26
CA TYR A 50 -8.12 -0.48 6.21
C TYR A 50 -7.60 -0.37 4.78
N ASP A 51 -7.70 0.83 4.21
CA ASP A 51 -7.23 1.13 2.87
C ASP A 51 -5.73 1.42 2.93
N LEU A 52 -4.91 0.51 2.42
CA LEU A 52 -3.45 0.64 2.39
C LEU A 52 -2.96 1.54 1.24
N ARG A 53 -1.72 2.00 1.32
CA ARG A 53 -1.05 2.79 0.29
C ARG A 53 -0.01 1.95 -0.44
N VAL A 54 0.23 2.30 -1.70
CA VAL A 54 1.33 1.76 -2.50
C VAL A 54 2.55 2.66 -2.33
N ALA A 55 3.73 2.06 -2.20
CA ALA A 55 5.00 2.78 -2.16
C ALA A 55 5.40 3.27 -3.56
N ASP A 56 6.51 3.98 -3.65
CA ASP A 56 7.07 4.51 -4.90
C ASP A 56 7.99 3.50 -5.63
N ASP A 57 8.24 2.32 -5.05
CA ASP A 57 9.09 1.27 -5.62
C ASP A 57 8.26 0.21 -6.35
N PHE A 58 8.47 0.08 -7.67
CA PHE A 58 7.71 -0.82 -8.54
C PHE A 58 8.63 -1.82 -9.26
N LYS A 59 8.15 -3.06 -9.41
CA LYS A 59 8.74 -4.09 -10.29
C LYS A 59 7.83 -4.32 -11.49
N VAL A 60 8.28 -3.93 -12.68
CA VAL A 60 7.52 -4.06 -13.93
C VAL A 60 8.02 -5.26 -14.72
N PHE A 61 7.13 -6.19 -15.07
CA PHE A 61 7.51 -7.36 -15.86
C PHE A 61 8.06 -6.98 -17.24
N THR A 62 9.10 -7.69 -17.67
CA THR A 62 9.72 -7.56 -19.00
C THR A 62 9.99 -8.92 -19.62
N ASN A 63 9.78 -9.02 -20.94
CA ASN A 63 10.04 -10.23 -21.72
C ASN A 63 11.38 -10.18 -22.48
N VAL A 64 12.18 -9.12 -22.29
CA VAL A 64 13.44 -8.88 -23.03
C VAL A 64 14.41 -10.06 -22.93
N HIS A 65 14.41 -10.77 -21.81
CA HIS A 65 15.32 -11.90 -21.56
C HIS A 65 14.72 -13.27 -21.90
N GLY A 66 13.46 -13.32 -22.37
CA GLY A 66 12.78 -14.59 -22.68
C GLY A 66 12.70 -15.56 -21.51
N SER A 67 12.73 -15.05 -20.27
CA SER A 67 12.63 -15.87 -19.06
C SER A 67 11.26 -16.55 -18.96
N VAL A 68 11.25 -17.78 -18.45
CA VAL A 68 10.02 -18.49 -18.08
C VAL A 68 9.58 -17.98 -16.70
N VAL A 69 8.31 -17.66 -16.55
CA VAL A 69 7.74 -17.28 -15.24
C VAL A 69 7.47 -18.55 -14.44
N ASP A 70 8.40 -18.90 -13.54
CA ASP A 70 8.22 -19.98 -12.57
C ASP A 70 7.93 -19.40 -11.17
N PRO A 71 6.70 -19.56 -10.62
CA PRO A 71 6.38 -19.09 -9.28
C PRO A 71 7.18 -19.77 -8.15
N LYS A 72 7.81 -20.92 -8.41
CA LYS A 72 8.68 -21.62 -7.45
C LYS A 72 10.14 -21.14 -7.53
N GLU A 73 10.53 -20.55 -8.65
CA GLU A 73 11.89 -20.05 -8.91
C GLU A 73 11.81 -18.72 -9.66
N PHE A 74 11.50 -17.65 -8.91
CA PHE A 74 11.29 -16.34 -9.50
C PHE A 74 12.63 -15.73 -9.98
N ASP A 75 12.70 -15.37 -11.27
CA ASP A 75 13.89 -14.77 -11.89
C ASP A 75 13.78 -13.24 -11.91
N ASP A 76 14.66 -12.55 -11.19
CA ASP A 76 14.72 -11.08 -11.09
C ASP A 76 14.91 -10.39 -12.45
N ARG A 77 15.49 -11.07 -13.44
CA ARG A 77 15.63 -10.55 -14.81
C ARG A 77 14.28 -10.42 -15.52
N SER A 78 13.23 -11.03 -14.98
CA SER A 78 11.87 -10.87 -15.49
C SER A 78 11.27 -9.51 -15.14
N PHE A 79 11.99 -8.66 -14.42
CA PHE A 79 11.54 -7.33 -13.99
C PHE A 79 12.49 -6.21 -14.39
N VAL A 80 11.91 -5.01 -14.45
CA VAL A 80 12.61 -3.73 -14.41
C VAL A 80 12.16 -3.00 -13.15
N ASP A 81 13.12 -2.57 -12.33
CA ASP A 81 12.86 -1.77 -11.13
C ASP A 81 12.63 -0.29 -11.51
N ILE A 82 11.57 0.32 -10.98
CA ILE A 82 11.21 1.73 -11.22
C ILE A 82 10.92 2.41 -9.87
N LYS A 83 11.43 3.63 -9.70
CA LYS A 83 11.11 4.53 -8.58
C LYS A 83 10.42 5.79 -9.09
N THR A 84 9.29 6.21 -8.50
CA THR A 84 8.45 7.33 -9.00
C THR A 84 8.29 8.49 -8.03
#